data_AF-A0AAJ5CAW7-F1
#
_entry.id   AF-A0AAJ5CAW7-F1
#
_cell.length_a   1.000
_cell.length_b   1.000
_cell.length_c   1.000
_cell.angle_alpha   90.00
_cell.angle_beta   90.00
_cell.angle_gamma   90.00
#
_symmetry.space_group_name_H-M   'P 1'
#
loop_
_entity.id
_entity.type
_entity.pdbx_description
1 polymer ?
#
loop_
_entity_poly.entity_id
_entity_poly.type
_entity_poly.pdbx_seq_one_letter_code
_entity_poly.pdbx_strand_id
1 'polypeptide(L)'
;MAALERTRFPLMWMNGESDRCALYALRDVTANDTVDLAQEFTVVKRAVIMGTTIAAAVSASVTVPTIVTIPAGASRDAAYLLVYGAAGPG
;
A
#
# COMPACT_ATOMS: atom_id res chain seq x y z
N MET A 1 6.54 -9.12 -8.41
CA MET A 1 5.09 -9.23 -8.13
C MET A 1 4.93 -9.88 -6.76
N ALA A 2 4.96 -9.08 -5.70
CA ALA A 2 4.59 -9.54 -4.37
C ALA A 2 3.06 -9.47 -4.25
N ALA A 3 2.39 -10.62 -4.30
CA ALA A 3 0.96 -10.68 -4.02
C ALA A 3 0.75 -10.62 -2.51
N LEU A 4 -0.04 -9.65 -2.04
CA LEU A 4 -0.50 -9.62 -0.66
C LEU A 4 -1.31 -10.89 -0.37
N GLU A 5 -0.91 -11.66 0.64
CA GLU A 5 -1.69 -12.83 1.09
C GLU A 5 -3.09 -12.41 1.58
N ARG A 6 -4.12 -13.08 1.05
CA ARG A 6 -5.56 -12.85 1.30
C ARG A 6 -6.01 -12.93 2.77
N THR A 7 -5.13 -13.30 3.70
CA THR A 7 -5.44 -13.53 5.12
C THR A 7 -4.95 -12.41 6.04
N ARG A 8 -4.30 -11.36 5.51
CA ARG A 8 -3.95 -10.19 6.31
C ARG A 8 -5.19 -9.31 6.40
N PHE A 9 -5.77 -9.20 7.60
CA PHE A 9 -6.77 -8.19 7.92
C PHE A 9 -6.04 -6.85 8.07
N PRO A 10 -6.03 -5.95 7.06
CA PRO A 10 -5.50 -4.62 7.28
C PRO A 10 -6.29 -3.95 8.41
N LEU A 11 -5.59 -3.21 9.27
CA LEU A 11 -6.25 -2.27 10.17
C LEU A 11 -6.90 -1.20 9.30
N MET A 12 -8.22 -1.31 9.14
CA MET A 12 -9.02 -0.48 8.25
C MET A 12 -9.82 0.52 9.07
N TRP A 13 -9.75 1.78 8.67
CA TRP A 13 -10.67 2.82 9.11
C TRP A 13 -11.45 3.34 7.91
N MET A 14 -12.78 3.40 8.07
CA MET A 14 -13.69 3.95 7.07
C MET A 14 -14.57 4.97 7.76
N ASN A 15 -14.73 6.15 7.15
CA ASN A 15 -15.57 7.22 7.67
C ASN A 15 -17.07 7.02 7.41
N GLY A 16 -17.45 5.93 6.73
CA GLY A 16 -18.84 5.57 6.47
C GLY A 16 -19.43 6.04 5.13
N GLU A 17 -18.75 6.88 4.34
CA GLU A 17 -19.35 7.40 3.09
C GLU A 17 -18.42 7.45 1.86
N SER A 18 -17.10 7.67 1.99
CA SER A 18 -16.27 7.84 0.78
C SER A 18 -14.78 7.55 0.90
N ASP A 19 -14.18 7.68 2.09
CA ASP A 19 -12.73 7.55 2.26
C ASP A 19 -12.36 6.32 3.11
N ARG A 20 -11.25 5.67 2.73
CA ARG A 20 -10.68 4.50 3.39
C ARG A 20 -9.21 4.78 3.71
N CYS A 21 -8.79 4.33 4.88
CA CYS A 21 -7.39 4.25 5.29
C CYS A 21 -7.06 2.80 5.66
N ALA A 22 -6.00 2.25 5.09
CA ALA A 22 -5.60 0.87 5.33
C ALA A 22 -4.08 0.77 5.53
N LEU A 23 -3.68 -0.04 6.52
CA LEU A 23 -2.29 -0.39 6.78
C LEU A 23 -2.01 -1.83 6.35
N TYR A 24 -1.07 -2.01 5.44
CA TYR A 24 -0.65 -3.31 4.94
C TYR A 24 0.75 -3.65 5.45
N ALA A 25 0.90 -4.85 6.01
CA ALA A 25 2.22 -5.43 6.23
C ALA A 25 2.70 -6.10 4.95
N LEU A 26 3.90 -5.75 4.50
CA LEU A 26 4.57 -6.28 3.31
C LEU A 26 5.81 -7.07 3.72
N ARG A 27 6.16 -8.08 2.92
CA ARG A 27 7.36 -8.90 3.12
C ARG A 27 8.06 -9.10 1.78
N ASP A 28 9.39 -9.08 1.82
CA ASP A 28 10.28 -9.33 0.69
C ASP A 28 9.99 -8.39 -0.49
N VAL A 29 9.82 -7.10 -0.19
CA VAL A 29 9.58 -6.08 -1.22
C VAL A 29 10.88 -5.44 -1.68
N THR A 30 10.99 -5.24 -2.98
CA THR A 30 12.12 -4.60 -3.65
C THR A 30 11.64 -3.36 -4.41
N ALA A 31 12.55 -2.42 -4.66
CA ALA A 31 12.28 -1.26 -5.49
C ALA A 31 11.59 -1.64 -6.82
N ASN A 32 10.58 -0.87 -7.21
CA ASN A 32 9.72 -1.07 -8.39
C ASN A 32 8.75 -2.26 -8.32
N ASP A 33 8.70 -3.00 -7.21
CA ASP A 33 7.56 -3.90 -7.00
C ASP A 33 6.25 -3.11 -7.00
N THR A 34 5.18 -3.77 -7.41
CA THR A 34 3.84 -3.21 -7.46
C THR A 34 2.91 -3.95 -6.51
N VAL A 35 2.02 -3.18 -5.87
CA VAL A 35 0.96 -3.66 -5.00
C VAL A 35 -0.36 -3.18 -5.59
N ASP A 36 -1.23 -4.11 -5.96
CA ASP A 36 -2.57 -3.81 -6.46
C ASP A 36 -3.58 -3.84 -5.31
N LEU A 37 -4.30 -2.74 -5.15
CA LEU A 37 -5.25 -2.49 -4.07
C LEU A 37 -6.68 -2.29 -4.61
N ALA A 38 -6.96 -2.76 -5.83
CA ALA A 38 -8.25 -2.60 -6.49
C ALA A 38 -9.42 -3.25 -5.74
N GLN A 39 -9.16 -4.21 -4.87
CA GLN A 39 -10.19 -4.85 -4.05
C GLN A 39 -10.67 -3.92 -2.93
N GLU A 40 -9.79 -3.06 -2.42
CA GLU A 40 -10.10 -2.20 -1.28
C GLU A 40 -10.30 -0.73 -1.65
N PHE A 41 -9.80 -0.31 -2.80
CA PHE A 41 -9.83 1.09 -3.23
C PHE A 41 -10.30 1.23 -4.67
N THR A 42 -11.14 2.23 -4.93
CA THR A 42 -11.42 2.67 -6.30
C THR A 42 -10.35 3.64 -6.80
N VAL A 43 -9.84 4.51 -5.89
CA VAL A 43 -8.76 5.46 -6.17
C VAL A 43 -7.88 5.60 -4.94
N VAL A 44 -6.59 5.33 -5.07
CA VAL A 44 -5.56 5.60 -4.09
C VAL A 44 -5.10 7.04 -4.27
N LYS A 45 -5.30 7.86 -3.24
CA LYS A 45 -4.93 9.29 -3.26
C LYS A 45 -3.51 9.48 -2.73
N ARG A 46 -3.11 8.71 -1.71
CA ARG A 46 -1.77 8.74 -1.12
C ARG A 46 -1.35 7.37 -0.61
N ALA A 47 -0.06 7.09 -0.75
CA ALA A 47 0.57 5.89 -0.22
C ALA A 47 1.93 6.26 0.39
N VAL A 48 2.21 5.76 1.59
CA VAL A 48 3.48 5.97 2.31
C VAL A 48 3.98 4.62 2.79
N ILE A 49 5.25 4.34 2.54
CA ILE A 49 5.90 3.11 2.97
C ILE A 49 7.00 3.41 3.99
N MET A 50 7.13 2.52 4.95
CA MET A 50 8.23 2.47 5.90
C MET A 50 8.80 1.05 5.90
N GLY A 51 10.06 0.90 5.49
CA GLY A 51 10.75 -0.37 5.36
C GLY A 51 12.03 -0.41 6.20
N THR A 52 12.68 -1.58 6.23
CA THR A 52 13.93 -1.79 6.98
C THR A 52 15.15 -1.13 6.35
N THR A 53 15.24 -1.08 5.02
CA THR A 53 16.34 -0.42 4.30
C THR A 53 15.97 0.98 3.81
N ILE A 54 14.67 1.33 3.88
CA ILE A 54 14.20 2.69 3.61
C ILE A 54 14.50 3.58 4.83
N ALA A 55 15.41 4.55 4.67
CA ALA A 55 15.92 5.38 5.75
C ALA A 55 14.87 6.27 6.47
N ALA A 56 13.66 6.41 5.92
CA ALA A 56 12.55 7.15 6.50
C ALA A 56 11.20 6.68 5.91
N ALA A 57 10.09 7.25 6.37
CA ALA A 57 8.81 7.08 5.67
C ALA A 57 8.86 7.79 4.31
N VAL A 58 8.67 7.05 3.22
CA VAL A 58 8.77 7.57 1.84
C VAL A 58 7.44 7.44 1.14
N SER A 59 7.07 8.45 0.34
CA SER A 59 5.89 8.39 -0.52
C SER A 59 6.08 7.34 -1.60
N ALA A 60 5.17 6.36 -1.65
CA ALA A 60 5.09 5.41 -2.75
C ALA A 60 4.28 6.03 -3.90
N SER A 61 4.67 5.75 -5.15
CA SER A 61 3.98 6.33 -6.31
C SER A 61 2.72 5.54 -6.66
N VAL A 62 1.67 6.25 -7.08
CA VAL A 62 0.42 5.64 -7.55
C VAL A 62 0.43 5.70 -9.08
N THR A 63 0.60 4.55 -9.73
CA THR A 63 0.90 4.48 -11.18
C THR A 63 -0.38 4.37 -12.02
N VAL A 64 -1.38 3.67 -11.49
CA VAL A 64 -2.79 3.68 -11.93
C VAL A 64 -3.65 3.82 -10.69
N PRO A 65 -4.96 4.14 -10.78
CA PRO A 65 -5.76 4.53 -9.63
C PRO A 65 -5.67 3.59 -8.42
N THR A 66 -5.31 2.32 -8.59
CA THR A 66 -5.25 1.34 -7.50
C THR A 66 -3.88 0.67 -7.32
N ILE A 67 -2.89 0.96 -8.17
CA ILE A 67 -1.57 0.32 -8.10
C ILE A 67 -0.56 1.27 -7.48
N VAL A 68 0.02 0.81 -6.37
CA VAL A 68 1.12 1.48 -5.67
C VAL A 68 2.43 0.82 -6.05
N THR A 69 3.43 1.61 -6.43
CA THR A 69 4.78 1.15 -6.73
C THR A 69 5.72 1.46 -5.57
N ILE A 70 6.48 0.45 -5.15
CA ILE A 70 7.46 0.53 -4.07
C ILE A 70 8.61 1.47 -4.51
N PRO A 71 8.96 2.49 -3.70
CA PRO A 71 9.97 3.46 -4.06
C PRO A 71 11.38 2.85 -4.08
N ALA A 72 12.33 3.58 -4.67
CA ALA A 72 13.73 3.21 -4.65
C ALA A 72 14.27 3.08 -3.21
N GLY A 73 15.28 2.24 -3.03
CA GLY A 73 15.93 2.02 -1.74
C GLY A 73 15.42 0.80 -0.97
N ALA A 74 14.25 0.24 -1.33
CA ALA A 74 13.81 -1.04 -0.77
C ALA A 74 14.63 -2.22 -1.34
N SER A 75 15.18 -3.05 -0.46
CA SER A 75 15.97 -4.23 -0.83
C SER A 75 15.57 -5.45 -0.01
N ARG A 76 14.65 -6.27 -0.53
CA ARG A 76 14.09 -7.46 0.16
C ARG A 76 13.58 -7.13 1.56
N ASP A 77 12.87 -6.01 1.66
CA ASP A 77 12.45 -5.44 2.94
C ASP A 77 11.21 -6.11 3.51
N ALA A 78 11.13 -6.12 4.85
CA ALA A 78 9.85 -6.13 5.54
C ALA A 78 9.40 -4.68 5.75
N ALA A 79 8.17 -4.36 5.37
CA ALA A 79 7.70 -2.98 5.36
C ALA A 79 6.24 -2.85 5.76
N TYR A 80 5.85 -1.65 6.19
CA TYR A 80 4.46 -1.24 6.35
C TYR A 80 4.11 -0.22 5.29
N LEU A 81 2.99 -0.45 4.61
CA LEU A 81 2.42 0.45 3.60
C LEU A 81 1.10 1.02 4.12
N LEU A 82 1.07 2.33 4.36
CA LEU A 82 -0.12 3.08 4.73
C LEU A 82 -0.73 3.71 3.49
N VAL A 83 -2.01 3.44 3.27
CA VAL A 83 -2.73 3.85 2.06
C VAL A 83 -3.98 4.62 2.44
N TYR A 84 -4.20 5.74 1.76
CA TYR A 84 -5.40 6.55 1.85
C TYR A 84 -6.03 6.74 0.47
N GLY A 85 -7.34 6.57 0.38
CA GLY A 85 -8.03 6.66 -0.89
C GLY A 85 -9.55 6.59 -0.77
N ALA A 86 -10.22 6.60 -1.92
CA ALA A 86 -11.64 6.35 -2.02
C ALA A 86 -11.93 4.86 -1.79
N ALA A 87 -12.91 4.56 -0.94
CA ALA A 87 -13.30 3.20 -0.62
C ALA A 87 -13.77 2.43 -1.87
N GLY A 88 -13.23 1.24 -2.07
CA GLY A 88 -13.65 0.31 -3.12
C GLY A 88 -14.97 -0.41 -2.79
N PRO A 89 -15.59 -1.07 -3.79
CA PRO A 89 -16.74 -1.93 -3.57
C PRO A 89 -16.32 -3.09 -2.65
N GLY A 90 -16.81 -3.05 -1.41
CA GLY A 90 -16.58 -4.12 -0.43
C GLY A 90 -17.37 -5.38 -0.75
#